data_AF-A0A081NGZ7-F1
#
_entry.id   AF-A0A081NGZ7-F1
#
_cell.length_a   1.000
_cell.length_b   1.000
_cell.length_c   1.000
_cell.angle_alpha   90.00
_cell.angle_beta   90.00
_cell.angle_gamma   90.00
#
_symmetry.space_group_name_H-M   'P 1'
#
loop_
_entity.id
_entity.type
_entity.pdbx_description
1 polymer ?
#
loop_
_entity_poly.entity_id
_entity_poly.type
_entity_poly.pdbx_seq_one_letter_code
_entity_poly.pdbx_strand_id
1 'polypeptide(L)' 'MRIALSALLKVAAIASLGFWWLWLFIGTAYYYVVQGGSLWASAQSGAGIALTIFVAGMLSCHLSEVLVPVEE' A
#
# COMPACT_ATOMS: atom_id res chain seq x y z
N MET A 1 26.11 -5.01 -9.30
CA MET A 1 25.50 -3.83 -8.65
C MET A 1 24.00 -3.70 -8.92
N ARG A 2 23.54 -3.70 -10.19
CA ARG A 2 22.10 -3.60 -10.54
C ARG A 2 21.19 -4.67 -9.93
N ILE A 3 21.64 -5.92 -9.86
CA ILE A 3 20.85 -7.05 -9.31
C ILE A 3 20.63 -6.90 -7.79
N ALA A 4 21.66 -6.50 -7.05
CA ALA A 4 21.57 -6.26 -5.61
C ALA A 4 20.64 -5.07 -5.29
N LEU A 5 20.71 -4.01 -6.09
CA LEU A 5 19.84 -2.84 -5.95
C LEU A 5 18.36 -3.20 -6.20
N SER A 6 18.09 -3.99 -7.25
CA SER A 6 16.74 -4.51 -7.56
C SER A 6 16.17 -5.37 -6.43
N ALA A 7 16.99 -6.25 -5.84
CA ALA A 7 16.57 -7.10 -4.74
C ALA A 7 16.19 -6.28 -3.49
N LEU A 8 17.02 -5.28 -3.13
CA LEU A 8 16.73 -4.39 -2.00
C LEU A 8 15.45 -3.58 -2.20
N LEU A 9 15.21 -3.09 -3.42
CA LEU A 9 13.99 -2.35 -3.75
C LEU A 9 12.74 -3.22 -3.60
N LYS A 10 12.79 -4.48 -4.04
CA LYS A 10 11.69 -5.45 -3.87
C LYS A 10 11.40 -5.74 -2.41
N VAL A 11 12.45 -5.93 -1.60
CA VAL A 11 12.31 -6.15 -0.16
C VAL A 11 11.71 -4.92 0.53
N ALA A 12 12.17 -3.72 0.18
CA ALA A 12 11.61 -2.47 0.69
C ALA A 12 10.14 -2.30 0.31
N ALA A 13 9.75 -2.64 -0.93
CA ALA A 13 8.36 -2.61 -1.38
C ALA A 13 7.48 -3.60 -0.61
N ILE A 14 7.95 -4.83 -0.39
CA ILE A 14 7.23 -5.84 0.41
C ILE A 14 7.07 -5.38 1.85
N ALA A 15 8.14 -4.85 2.46
CA ALA A 15 8.10 -4.34 3.83
C ALA A 15 7.14 -3.15 3.97
N SER A 16 7.14 -2.23 3.00
CA SER A 16 6.21 -1.10 2.95
C SER A 16 4.77 -1.57 2.81
N LEU A 17 4.49 -2.52 1.90
CA LEU A 17 3.15 -3.10 1.74
C LEU A 17 2.68 -3.76 3.05
N GLY A 18 3.56 -4.54 3.71
CA GLY A 18 3.27 -5.17 4.98
C GLY A 18 2.94 -4.18 6.10
N PHE A 19 3.67 -3.06 6.18
CA PHE A 19 3.39 -1.97 7.11
C PHE A 19 2.00 -1.38 6.89
N TRP A 20 1.63 -1.09 5.65
CA TRP A 20 0.32 -0.52 5.34
C TRP A 20 -0.84 -1.47 5.62
N TRP A 21 -0.67 -2.78 5.35
CA TRP A 21 -1.66 -3.79 5.73
C TRP A 21 -1.80 -3.92 7.24
N LEU A 22 -0.70 -3.93 7.98
CA LEU A 22 -0.73 -3.96 9.43
C LEU A 22 -1.47 -2.73 9.99
N TRP A 23 -1.19 -1.55 9.44
CA TRP A 23 -1.85 -0.30 9.81
C TRP A 23 -3.36 -0.35 9.54
N LEU A 24 -3.79 -0.90 8.39
CA LEU A 24 -5.20 -1.16 8.10
C LEU A 24 -5.84 -2.02 9.20
N PHE A 25 -5.27 -3.19 9.49
CA PHE A 25 -5.88 -4.11 10.44
C PHE A 25 -5.96 -3.54 11.85
N ILE A 26 -4.90 -2.87 12.32
CA ILE A 26 -4.89 -2.22 13.63
C ILE A 26 -5.89 -1.07 13.69
N GLY A 27 -5.92 -0.21 12.66
CA GLY A 27 -6.86 0.90 12.59
C GLY A 27 -8.32 0.44 12.57
N THR A 28 -8.63 -0.57 11.75
CA THR A 28 -9.96 -1.17 11.69
C THR A 28 -10.34 -1.82 13.01
N ALA A 29 -9.45 -2.59 13.64
CA ALA A 29 -9.72 -3.20 14.93
C ALA A 29 -9.97 -2.14 16.01
N TYR A 30 -9.20 -1.05 16.04
CA TYR A 30 -9.39 0.04 16.97
C TYR A 30 -10.75 0.73 16.80
N TYR A 31 -11.10 1.13 15.57
CA TYR A 31 -12.39 1.78 15.31
C TYR A 31 -13.59 0.87 15.59
N TYR A 32 -13.44 -0.43 15.33
CA TYR A 32 -14.51 -1.40 15.54
C TYR A 32 -14.69 -1.75 17.02
N VAL A 33 -13.60 -2.13 17.71
CA VAL A 33 -13.63 -2.65 19.08
C VAL A 33 -13.71 -1.53 20.11
N VAL A 34 -12.97 -0.43 19.91
CA VAL A 34 -12.83 0.63 20.92
C VAL A 34 -13.88 1.73 20.71
N GLN A 35 -14.08 2.18 19.48
CA GLN A 35 -15.06 3.24 19.19
C GLN A 35 -16.48 2.71 18.95
N GLY A 36 -16.67 1.39 18.87
CA GLY A 36 -17.97 0.78 18.60
C GLY A 36 -18.54 1.12 17.22
N GLY A 37 -17.67 1.51 16.27
CA GLY A 37 -18.08 1.80 14.90
C GLY A 37 -18.50 0.54 14.15
N SER A 38 -19.22 0.70 13.04
CA SER A 38 -19.50 -0.43 12.15
C SER A 38 -18.19 -0.94 11.51
N LEU A 39 -18.15 -2.22 11.14
CA LEU A 39 -17.00 -2.81 10.45
C LEU A 39 -16.66 -2.02 9.18
N TRP A 40 -17.70 -1.60 8.44
CA TRP A 40 -17.57 -0.81 7.21
C TRP A 40 -16.93 0.56 7.45
N ALA A 41 -17.41 1.31 8.45
CA ALA A 41 -16.82 2.60 8.81
C ALA A 41 -15.38 2.44 9.32
N SER A 42 -15.11 1.35 10.02
CA SER A 42 -13.78 1.04 10.57
C SER A 42 -12.78 0.66 9.47
N ALA A 43 -13.23 -0.03 8.41
CA ALA A 43 -12.43 -0.32 7.23
C ALA A 43 -12.19 0.92 6.35
N GLN A 44 -13.16 1.84 6.31
CA GLN A 44 -13.02 3.14 5.63
C GLN A 44 -12.28 4.20 6.46
N SER A 45 -11.92 3.90 7.71
CA SER A 45 -11.06 4.79 8.49
C SER A 45 -9.76 5.11 7.72
N GLY A 46 -9.08 6.21 8.08
CA GLY A 46 -7.94 6.75 7.31
C GLY A 46 -6.86 5.72 6.92
N ALA A 47 -6.77 4.58 7.61
CA ALA A 47 -5.92 3.46 7.24
C ALA A 47 -6.30 2.79 5.89
N GLY A 48 -7.59 2.61 5.60
CA GLY A 48 -8.06 2.03 4.33
C GLY A 48 -7.90 2.97 3.15
N ILE A 49 -8.13 4.26 3.37
CA ILE A 49 -7.91 5.29 2.34
C ILE A 49 -6.42 5.38 2.00
N ALA A 50 -5.54 5.37 3.01
CA ALA A 50 -4.10 5.41 2.80
C ALA A 50 -3.57 4.18 2.03
N LEU A 51 -4.05 2.96 2.37
CA LEU A 51 -3.70 1.74 1.65
C LEU A 51 -4.15 1.82 0.18
N THR A 52 -5.35 2.32 -0.07
CA THR A 52 -5.90 2.43 -1.43
C THR A 52 -5.10 3.42 -2.28
N ILE A 53 -4.73 4.58 -1.71
CA ILE A 53 -3.87 5.57 -2.38
C ILE A 53 -2.50 4.96 -2.70
N PHE A 54 -1.90 4.23 -1.75
CA PHE A 54 -0.62 3.58 -1.96
C PHE A 54 -0.66 2.56 -3.10
N VAL A 55 -1.66 1.67 -3.11
CA VAL A 55 -1.83 0.66 -4.18
C VAL A 55 -2.10 1.32 -5.53
N ALA A 56 -2.95 2.35 -5.59
CA ALA A 56 -3.22 3.09 -6.82
C ALA A 56 -1.96 3.79 -7.36
N GLY A 57 -1.15 4.39 -6.47
CA GLY A 57 0.14 4.98 -6.82
C GLY A 57 1.12 3.97 -7.40
N MET A 58 1.26 2.80 -6.75
CA MET A 58 2.10 1.70 -7.23
C MET A 58 1.65 1.20 -8.61
N LEU A 59 0.34 1.05 -8.82
CA LEU A 59 -0.22 0.64 -10.11
C LEU A 59 0.07 1.68 -11.21
N SER A 60 -0.08 2.97 -10.88
CA SER A 60 0.20 4.07 -11.81
C SER A 60 1.67 4.11 -12.23
N CYS A 61 2.59 3.93 -11.29
CA CYS A 61 4.02 3.82 -11.59
C CYS A 61 4.32 2.66 -12.54
N HIS A 62 3.76 1.47 -12.27
CA HIS A 62 3.96 0.33 -13.15
C HIS A 62 3.34 0.52 -14.54
N LEU A 63 2.16 1.11 -14.63
CA LEU A 63 1.55 1.44 -15.92
C LEU A 63 2.39 2.46 -16.69
N SER A 64 2.97 3.46 -16.01
CA SER A 64 3.90 4.40 -16.64
C SER A 64 5.14 3.71 -17.20
N GLU A 65 5.72 2.74 -16.49
CA GLU A 65 6.86 1.98 -16.98
C GLU A 65 6.53 1.13 -18.22
N VAL A 66 5.30 0.62 -18.31
CA VAL A 66 4.84 -0.20 -19.44
C VAL A 66 4.45 0.65 -20.65
N LEU A 67 3.86 1.82 -20.42
CA LEU A 67 3.29 2.68 -21.46
C LEU A 67 4.28 3.67 -22.06
N VAL A 68 5.37 4.01 -21.36
CA VAL A 68 6.40 4.89 -21.92
C VAL A 68 7.14 4.13 -23.03
N PRO A 69 7.05 4.56 -24.30
CA PRO A 69 7.82 3.95 -25.37
C PRO A 69 9.31 4.13 -25.08
N VAL A 70 10.07 3.06 -25.24
CA VAL A 70 11.53 3.13 -25.23
C VAL A 70 11.94 3.90 -26.48
N GLU A 71 12.16 5.21 -26.35
CA GLU A 71 12.86 5.98 -27.36
C GLU A 71 14.31 5.47 -27.38
N GLU A 72 14.70 4.87 -28.51
CA GLU A 72 16.08 4.44 -28.81
C GLU A 72 17.03 5.63 -28.97
#